data_AF-A0A6L6GB34-F1
#
_entry.id   AF-A0A6L6GB34-F1
#
_cell.length_a   1.000
_cell.length_b   1.000
_cell.length_c   1.000
_cell.angle_alpha   90.00
_cell.angle_beta   90.00
_cell.angle_gamma   90.00
#
_symmetry.space_group_name_H-M   'P 1'
#
loop_
_entity.id
_entity.type
_entity.pdbx_description
1 polymer ?
#
loop_
_entity_poly.entity_id
_entity_poly.type
_entity_poly.pdbx_seq_one_letter_code
_entity_poly.pdbx_strand_id
1 'polypeptide(L)' 'MNLVKTFDGKRIQDVEEAINNFLNTYDGELIQFQIIKDNDLNIYEAIISYKQSNPSEKQLTV' A
#
# COMPACT_ATOMS: atom_id res chain seq x y z
N MET A 1 14.10 -3.01 2.03
CA MET A 1 14.17 -1.68 1.37
C MET A 1 12.91 -0.90 1.74
N ASN A 2 12.99 0.39 2.03
CA ASN A 2 11.80 1.22 2.25
C ASN A 2 11.22 1.60 0.89
N LEU A 3 9.93 1.36 0.71
CA LEU A 3 9.20 1.55 -0.52
C LEU A 3 7.98 2.44 -0.25
N VAL A 4 7.56 3.14 -1.28
CA VAL A 4 6.34 3.96 -1.27
C VAL A 4 5.45 3.50 -2.42
N LYS A 5 4.16 3.37 -2.16
CA LYS A 5 3.15 3.07 -3.17
C LYS A 5 1.95 3.99 -2.99
N THR A 6 1.41 4.44 -4.12
CA THR A 6 0.22 5.29 -4.16
C THR A 6 -0.95 4.52 -4.76
N PHE A 7 -2.16 4.85 -4.31
CA PHE A 7 -3.43 4.32 -4.80
C PHE A 7 -4.39 5.48 -4.97
N ASP A 8 -5.11 5.55 -6.09
CA ASP A 8 -6.13 6.55 -6.34
C ASP A 8 -7.51 5.91 -6.54
N GLY A 9 -8.56 6.66 -6.21
CA GLY A 9 -9.94 6.20 -6.37
C GLY A 9 -10.96 7.33 -6.28
N LYS A 10 -12.07 7.22 -7.00
CA LYS A 10 -13.15 8.22 -6.96
C LYS A 10 -13.94 8.19 -5.67
N ARG A 11 -13.90 7.07 -4.95
CA ARG A 11 -14.50 6.90 -3.62
C ARG A 11 -13.44 6.36 -2.67
N ILE A 12 -13.57 6.70 -1.39
CA ILE A 12 -12.66 6.21 -0.35
C ILE A 12 -12.66 4.68 -0.28
N GLN A 13 -13.81 4.03 -0.50
CA GLN A 13 -13.91 2.57 -0.51
C GLN A 13 -13.08 1.92 -1.61
N ASP A 14 -12.96 2.55 -2.78
CA ASP A 14 -12.17 2.01 -3.90
C ASP A 14 -10.67 1.98 -3.52
N VAL A 15 -10.22 3.02 -2.81
CA VAL A 15 -8.86 3.14 -2.29
C VAL A 15 -8.60 2.15 -1.17
N GLU A 16 -9.53 2.00 -0.23
CA GLU A 16 -9.44 1.02 0.86
C GLU A 16 -9.37 -0.42 0.34
N GLU A 17 -10.17 -0.77 -0.66
CA GLU A 17 -10.14 -2.09 -1.28
C GLU A 17 -8.80 -2.37 -1.96
N ALA A 18 -8.26 -1.40 -2.71
CA ALA A 18 -6.96 -1.52 -3.36
C ALA A 18 -5.82 -1.72 -2.35
N ILE A 19 -5.85 -1.01 -1.23
CA ILE A 19 -4.87 -1.14 -0.15
C ILE A 19 -5.01 -2.48 0.56
N ASN A 20 -6.22 -2.92 0.88
CA ASN A 20 -6.45 -4.22 1.51
C ASN A 20 -5.95 -5.36 0.63
N ASN A 21 -6.23 -5.31 -0.67
CA ASN A 21 -5.72 -6.28 -1.63
C ASN A 21 -4.18 -6.28 -1.70
N PHE A 22 -3.57 -5.10 -1.62
CA PHE A 22 -2.12 -4.98 -1.52
C PHE A 22 -1.59 -5.59 -0.22
N LEU A 23 -2.12 -5.21 0.94
CA LEU A 23 -1.68 -5.71 2.25
C LEU A 23 -1.87 -7.22 2.41
N ASN A 24 -2.92 -7.80 1.80
CA ASN A 24 -3.16 -9.25 1.83
C ASN A 24 -2.13 -10.06 1.02
N THR A 25 -1.52 -9.44 0.01
CA THR A 25 -0.52 -10.10 -0.87
C THR A 25 0.90 -9.71 -0.54
N TYR A 26 1.07 -8.70 0.30
CA TYR A 26 2.33 -8.11 0.65
C TYR A 26 2.89 -8.72 1.93
N ASP A 27 4.09 -9.29 1.83
CA ASP A 27 4.85 -9.82 2.95
C ASP A 27 5.88 -8.76 3.40
N GLY A 28 5.55 -8.01 4.44
CA GLY A 28 6.43 -7.00 5.03
C GLY A 28 5.76 -6.10 6.05
N GLU A 29 6.46 -5.04 6.43
CA GLU A 29 6.04 -4.13 7.50
C GLU A 29 5.45 -2.84 6.89
N LEU A 30 4.25 -2.44 7.33
CA LEU A 30 3.69 -1.13 7.01
C LEU A 30 4.32 -0.09 7.94
N ILE A 31 4.96 0.93 7.39
CA ILE A 31 5.64 1.99 8.15
C ILE A 31 4.69 3.17 8.36
N GLN A 32 4.05 3.62 7.28
CA GLN A 32 3.20 4.81 7.28
C GLN A 32 2.05 4.65 6.29
N PHE A 33 0.92 5.26 6.63
CA PHE A 33 -0.26 5.34 5.81
C PHE A 33 -0.83 6.75 5.87
N GLN A 34 -1.20 7.30 4.71
CA GLN A 34 -1.87 8.58 4.60
C GLN A 34 -2.94 8.51 3.52
N ILE A 35 -4.12 9.09 3.78
CA ILE A 35 -5.15 9.34 2.77
C ILE A 35 -5.30 10.85 2.61
N ILE A 36 -5.33 11.30 1.37
CA ILE A 36 -5.52 12.68 0.95
C ILE A 36 -6.75 12.71 0.05
N LYS A 37 -7.66 13.66 0.29
CA LYS A 37 -8.73 13.95 -0.66
C LYS A 37 -8.32 15.13 -1.51
N ASP A 38 -8.14 14.90 -2.81
CA ASP A 38 -7.99 15.97 -3.78
C ASP A 38 -9.39 16.51 -4.11
N ASN A 39 -9.68 17.72 -3.64
CA ASN A 39 -10.98 18.35 -3.84
C ASN A 39 -11.16 18.90 -5.26
N ASP A 40 -10.08 19.17 -5.99
CA ASP A 40 -10.14 19.70 -7.35
C ASP A 40 -10.48 18.59 -8.34
N LEU A 41 -9.90 17.41 -8.13
CA LEU A 41 -10.12 16.22 -8.95
C LEU A 41 -11.26 15.33 -8.40
N ASN A 42 -11.75 15.61 -7.19
CA ASN A 42 -12.73 14.81 -6.45
C ASN A 42 -12.33 13.33 -6.40
N ILE A 43 -11.06 13.09 -6.10
CA ILE A 43 -10.48 11.75 -5.90
C ILE A 43 -9.89 11.65 -4.49
N TYR A 44 -9.75 10.41 -4.05
CA TYR A 44 -8.98 10.04 -2.88
C TYR A 44 -7.68 9.43 -3.36
N GLU A 45 -6.57 9.87 -2.79
CA GLU A 45 -5.26 9.29 -2.96
C GLU A 45 -4.81 8.72 -1.61
N ALA A 46 -4.34 7.48 -1.59
CA ALA A 46 -3.63 6.93 -0.46
C ALA A 46 -2.16 6.72 -0.79
N ILE A 47 -1.31 7.11 0.15
CA ILE A 47 0.13 6.94 0.08
C ILE A 47 0.52 6.01 1.23
N ILE A 48 1.13 4.88 0.90
CA ILE A 48 1.66 3.94 1.89
C ILE A 48 3.17 3.86 1.78
N SER A 49 3.84 3.92 2.93
CA SER A 49 5.26 3.61 3.05
C SER A 49 5.39 2.26 3.75
N TYR A 50 6.17 1.35 3.16
CA TYR A 50 6.30 -0.01 3.64
C TYR A 50 7.72 -0.53 3.47
N LYS A 51 8.13 -1.45 4.33
CA LYS A 51 9.42 -2.14 4.28
C LYS A 51 9.20 -3.58 3.85
N GLN A 52 9.45 -3.85 2.58
CA GLN A 52 9.32 -5.20 2.04
C GLN A 52 10.31 -6.12 2.76
N SER A 53 9.80 -7.21 3.34
CA SER A 53 10.64 -8.30 3.85
C SER A 53 11.48 -8.81 2.70
N ASN A 54 12.74 -9.16 2.95
CA ASN A 54 13.65 -9.55 1.88
C ASN A 54 13.02 -10.70 1.07
N PRO A 55 12.77 -10.55 -0.24
CA PRO A 55 12.25 -11.65 -1.05
C PRO A 55 13.20 -12.87 -1.05
N SER A 56 14.46 -12.66 -0.65
CA SER A 56 15.51 -13.66 -0.49
C SER A 56 15.45 -14.49 0.80
N GLU A 57 14.56 -14.21 1.76
CA GLU A 57 14.39 -15.08 2.95
C GLU A 57 13.40 -16.24 2.71
N LYS A 58 12.72 -16.29 1.56
CA LYS A 58 12.00 -17.49 1.11
C LYS A 58 12.85 -18.36 0.18
N GLN A 59 14.05 -18.71 0.60
CA GLN A 59 14.74 -19.89 0.08
C GLN A 59 15.39 -20.66 1.23
N LEU A 60 15.07 -21.96 1.26
CA LEU A 60 15.68 -23.04 2.04
C LEU A 60 15.18 -23.21 3.49
N THR A 61 14.05 -23.90 3.64
CA THR A 61 14.00 -25.01 4.61
C THR A 61 14.18 -26.30 3.83
N VAL A 62 15.24 -27.03 4.17
CA VAL A 62 15.68 -28.32 3.60
C VAL A 62 14.69 -29.43 3.96
#